data_AF-A0A537RHT0-F1
#
_entry.id   AF-A0A537RHT0-F1
#
_cell.length_a   1.000
_cell.length_b   1.000
_cell.length_c   1.000
_cell.angle_alpha   90.00
_cell.angle_beta   90.00
_cell.angle_gamma   90.00
#
_symmetry.space_group_name_H-M   'P 1'
#
loop_
_entity.id
_entity.type
_entity.pdbx_description
1 polymer ?
#
loop_
_entity_poly.entity_id
_entity_poly.type
_entity_poly.pdbx_seq_one_letter_code
_entity_poly.pdbx_strand_id
1 'polypeptide(L)'
;MHFDQLNRREFITLLGGAAAWPFSARAQDAQIYRVGILNSNPRGSPSVSVLFDELRRNGLVEARNLVTDGSGIGIPYPRFPDVARELVKAKV
;
A
#
# COMPACT_ATOMS: atom_id res chain seq x y z
N MET A 1 42.98 42.83 14.26
CA MET A 1 42.02 41.75 14.57
C MET A 1 40.66 42.39 14.78
N HIS A 2 39.76 42.30 13.80
CA HIS A 2 38.32 42.57 13.95
C HIS A 2 37.63 41.71 12.89
N PHE A 3 37.09 40.56 13.30
CA PHE A 3 36.17 39.78 12.49
C PHE A 3 34.77 40.27 12.85
N ASP A 4 34.30 41.26 12.09
CA ASP A 4 32.96 41.81 12.22
C ASP A 4 31.90 40.71 12.05
N GLN A 5 30.95 40.73 12.97
CA GLN A 5 29.86 39.78 13.14
C GLN A 5 29.04 39.61 11.86
N LEU A 6 29.00 38.37 11.35
CA LEU A 6 27.93 37.96 10.44
C LEU A 6 26.59 38.13 11.15
N ASN A 7 25.74 39.00 10.60
CA ASN A 7 24.43 39.32 11.14
C ASN A 7 23.50 38.11 10.99
N ARG A 8 22.83 37.71 12.09
CA ARG A 8 21.89 36.56 12.12
C ARG A 8 20.80 36.61 11.04
N ARG A 9 20.50 37.79 10.48
CA ARG A 9 19.49 37.99 9.43
C ARG A 9 19.91 37.43 8.06
N GLU A 10 21.19 37.51 7.70
CA GLU A 10 21.67 36.97 6.42
C GLU A 10 21.70 35.43 6.45
N PHE A 11 22.07 34.86 7.60
CA PHE A 11 22.05 33.40 7.81
C PHE A 11 20.64 32.80 7.70
N ILE A 12 19.62 33.47 8.27
CA ILE A 12 18.22 33.01 8.19
C ILE A 12 17.66 33.14 6.76
N THR A 13 18.06 34.17 6.02
CA THR A 13 17.59 34.36 4.64
C THR A 13 18.15 33.28 3.70
N LEU A 14 19.40 32.87 3.90
CA LEU A 14 20.04 31.79 3.13
C LEU A 14 19.40 30.41 3.42
N LEU A 15 19.00 30.16 4.67
CA LEU A 15 18.22 28.97 5.05
C LEU A 15 16.77 29.02 4.53
N GLY A 16 16.14 30.21 4.49
CA GLY A 16 14.79 30.41 3.99
C GLY A 16 14.66 30.23 2.47
N GLY A 17 15.71 30.57 1.70
CA GLY A 17 15.74 30.39 0.24
C GLY A 17 15.78 28.92 -0.21
N ALA A 18 16.35 28.03 0.61
CA ALA A 18 16.36 26.60 0.36
C ALA A 18 15.07 25.88 0.82
N ALA A 19 14.25 26.54 1.66
CA ALA A 19 12.98 26.01 2.17
C ALA A 19 11.77 26.31 1.26
N ALA A 20 11.96 27.06 0.16
CA ALA A 20 10.95 27.28 -0.87
C ALA A 20 10.87 26.12 -1.89
N TRP A 21 11.34 24.93 -1.54
CA TRP A 21 10.87 23.74 -2.21
C TRP A 21 9.39 23.63 -1.83
N PRO A 22 8.44 23.57 -2.80
CA PRO A 22 7.15 23.03 -2.45
C PRO A 22 7.48 21.59 -2.10
N PHE A 23 7.62 21.32 -0.80
CA PHE A 23 7.49 19.98 -0.25
C PHE A 23 6.10 19.61 -0.69
N SER A 24 6.05 19.06 -1.91
CA SER A 24 4.86 18.64 -2.57
C SER A 24 4.43 17.57 -1.61
N ALA A 25 3.47 17.91 -0.76
CA ALA A 25 2.63 16.96 -0.10
C ALA A 25 1.98 16.21 -1.26
N ARG A 26 2.74 15.27 -1.84
CA ARG A 26 2.19 14.01 -2.28
C ARG A 26 1.53 13.51 -1.01
N ALA A 27 0.26 13.92 -0.83
CA ALA A 27 -0.72 12.98 -0.39
C ALA A 27 -0.40 11.74 -1.20
N GLN A 28 0.26 10.78 -0.55
CA GLN A 28 0.55 9.51 -1.18
C GLN A 28 -0.82 9.03 -1.61
N ASP A 29 -1.09 9.02 -2.91
CA ASP A 29 -2.28 8.39 -3.46
C ASP A 29 -2.30 7.03 -2.79
N ALA A 30 -3.26 6.83 -1.87
CA ALA A 30 -3.24 5.66 -1.01
C ALA A 30 -3.37 4.46 -1.93
N GLN A 31 -2.24 3.78 -2.18
CA GLN A 31 -2.17 2.78 -3.21
C GLN A 31 -3.13 1.65 -2.84
N ILE A 32 -4.14 1.44 -3.67
CA ILE A 32 -5.09 0.35 -3.49
C ILE A 32 -4.47 -0.89 -4.10
N TYR A 33 -4.10 -1.85 -3.26
CA TYR A 33 -3.63 -3.16 -3.68
C TYR A 33 -4.82 -4.01 -4.11
N ARG A 34 -4.70 -4.70 -5.24
CA ARG A 34 -5.65 -5.71 -5.69
C ARG A 34 -4.96 -7.07 -5.59
N VAL A 35 -5.64 -8.05 -5.01
CA VAL A 35 -5.09 -9.40 -4.79
C VAL A 35 -6.16 -10.46 -5.05
N GLY A 36 -5.89 -11.36 -5.99
CA GLY A 36 -6.71 -12.54 -6.26
C GLY A 36 -6.23 -13.71 -5.42
N ILE A 37 -7.14 -14.42 -4.75
CA ILE A 37 -6.78 -15.54 -3.87
C ILE A 37 -7.38 -16.83 -4.42
N LEU A 38 -6.52 -17.82 -4.69
CA LEU A 38 -6.92 -19.18 -5.04
C LEU A 38 -6.67 -20.10 -3.85
N ASN A 39 -7.73 -20.63 -3.26
CA ASN A 39 -7.65 -21.55 -2.13
C ASN A 39 -8.80 -22.54 -2.16
N SER A 40 -8.53 -23.81 -1.88
CA SER A 40 -9.55 -24.85 -1.86
C SER A 40 -10.38 -24.84 -0.58
N ASN A 41 -9.85 -24.25 0.49
CA ASN A 41 -10.54 -24.13 1.75
C ASN A 41 -11.55 -22.97 1.71
N PRO A 42 -12.72 -23.11 2.37
CA PRO A 42 -13.68 -22.03 2.52
C PRO A 42 -13.08 -20.82 3.22
N ARG A 43 -13.63 -19.63 2.98
CA ARG A 43 -13.14 -18.36 3.58
C ARG A 43 -13.07 -18.39 5.11
N GLY A 44 -13.98 -19.12 5.76
CA GLY A 44 -14.01 -19.29 7.21
C GLY A 44 -13.07 -20.36 7.76
N SER A 45 -12.28 -21.04 6.93
CA SER A 45 -11.29 -21.99 7.45
C SER A 45 -10.21 -21.24 8.26
N PRO A 46 -9.60 -21.89 9.26
CA PRO A 46 -8.51 -21.28 10.03
C PRO A 46 -7.35 -20.81 9.14
N SER A 47 -7.00 -21.59 8.12
CA SER A 47 -5.92 -21.27 7.18
C SER A 47 -6.20 -19.99 6.37
N VAL A 48 -7.42 -19.80 5.90
CA VAL A 48 -7.80 -18.61 5.12
C VAL A 48 -7.99 -17.41 6.05
N SER A 49 -8.56 -17.61 7.24
CA SER A 49 -8.74 -16.53 8.23
C SER A 49 -7.40 -15.94 8.69
N VAL A 50 -6.40 -16.80 8.96
CA VAL A 50 -5.05 -16.37 9.33
C VAL A 50 -4.40 -15.53 8.23
N LEU A 51 -4.59 -15.86 6.95
CA LEU A 51 -4.08 -15.05 5.84
C LEU A 51 -4.60 -13.60 5.91
N PHE A 52 -5.92 -13.42 6.08
CA PHE A 52 -6.51 -12.09 6.17
C PHE A 52 -6.11 -11.34 7.46
N ASP A 53 -5.93 -12.06 8.57
CA ASP A 53 -5.41 -11.47 9.80
C ASP A 53 -3.97 -10.98 9.65
N GLU A 54 -3.10 -11.76 8.99
CA GLU A 54 -1.72 -11.36 8.73
C GLU A 54 -1.64 -10.20 7.73
N LEU A 55 -2.45 -10.18 6.67
CA LEU A 55 -2.55 -9.02 5.77
C LEU A 55 -2.90 -7.75 6.55
N ARG A 56 -3.89 -7.83 7.45
CA ARG A 56 -4.30 -6.72 8.31
C ARG A 56 -3.18 -6.27 9.24
N ARG A 57 -2.46 -7.21 9.87
CA ARG A 57 -1.30 -6.92 10.74
C ARG A 57 -0.18 -6.20 9.99
N ASN A 58 0.00 -6.51 8.72
CA ASN A 58 0.97 -5.85 7.84
C ASN A 58 0.42 -4.55 7.20
N GLY A 59 -0.73 -4.06 7.66
CA GLY A 59 -1.31 -2.80 7.22
C GLY A 59 -2.09 -2.87 5.91
N LEU A 60 -2.30 -4.07 5.34
CA LEU A 60 -3.17 -4.31 4.20
C LEU A 60 -4.57 -4.66 4.69
N VAL A 61 -5.44 -3.65 4.71
CA VAL A 61 -6.80 -3.75 5.26
C VAL A 61 -7.80 -3.72 4.13
N GLU A 62 -8.65 -4.75 4.06
CA GLU A 62 -9.77 -4.81 3.12
C GLU A 62 -10.61 -3.52 3.19
N ALA A 63 -11.03 -2.99 2.04
CA ALA A 63 -11.80 -1.75 1.89
C ALA A 63 -11.09 -0.44 2.30
N ARG A 64 -9.84 -0.49 2.77
CA ARG A 64 -9.01 0.70 3.01
C ARG A 64 -7.92 0.86 1.96
N ASN A 65 -7.08 -0.15 1.82
CA ASN A 65 -5.95 -0.16 0.88
C ASN A 65 -5.76 -1.54 0.23
N LEU A 66 -6.70 -2.47 0.43
CA LEU A 66 -6.71 -3.78 -0.18
C LEU A 66 -8.09 -4.10 -0.73
N VAL A 67 -8.15 -4.56 -1.97
CA VAL A 67 -9.32 -5.16 -2.60
C VAL A 67 -8.95 -6.61 -2.91
N THR A 68 -9.71 -7.54 -2.33
CA THR A 68 -9.50 -8.97 -2.56
C THR A 68 -10.60 -9.50 -3.46
N ASP A 69 -10.21 -10.31 -4.45
CA ASP A 69 -11.17 -11.10 -5.20
C ASP A 69 -11.28 -12.49 -4.57
N GLY A 70 -12.42 -12.73 -3.91
CA GLY A 70 -12.74 -13.97 -3.21
C GLY A 70 -13.31 -15.08 -4.10
N SER A 71 -13.48 -14.85 -5.41
CA SER A 71 -14.05 -15.85 -6.34
C SER A 71 -13.23 -17.14 -6.43
N GLY A 72 -11.95 -17.07 -6.06
CA GLY A 72 -11.02 -18.20 -6.00
C GLY A 72 -10.96 -18.95 -4.66
N ILE A 73 -11.73 -18.55 -3.65
CA ILE A 73 -11.71 -19.15 -2.31
C ILE A 73 -12.81 -20.22 -2.17
N GLY A 74 -12.47 -21.38 -1.62
CA GLY A 74 -13.38 -22.49 -1.42
C GLY A 74 -13.70 -23.27 -2.70
N ILE A 75 -12.91 -23.09 -3.76
CA ILE A 75 -13.15 -23.77 -5.04
C ILE A 75 -12.30 -25.04 -5.16
N PRO A 76 -12.77 -26.10 -5.85
CA PRO A 76 -11.94 -27.28 -6.09
C PRO A 76 -10.67 -26.96 -6.90
N TYR A 77 -9.56 -27.62 -6.59
CA TYR A 77 -8.28 -27.47 -7.33
C TYR A 77 -8.42 -27.54 -8.85
N PRO A 78 -9.24 -28.44 -9.44
CA PRO A 78 -9.41 -28.48 -10.90
C PRO A 78 -9.99 -27.19 -11.52
N ARG A 79 -10.69 -26.34 -10.75
CA ARG A 79 -11.21 -25.05 -11.23
C ARG A 79 -10.20 -23.90 -11.10
N PHE A 80 -9.06 -24.11 -10.45
CA PHE A 80 -8.05 -23.06 -10.27
C PHE A 80 -7.56 -22.47 -11.60
N PRO A 81 -7.26 -23.26 -12.65
CA PRO A 81 -6.79 -22.68 -13.91
C PRO A 81 -7.81 -21.74 -14.55
N ASP A 82 -9.10 -22.06 -14.45
CA ASP A 82 -10.16 -21.25 -15.04
C ASP A 82 -10.35 -19.95 -14.25
N VAL A 83 -10.44 -20.04 -12.92
CA VAL A 83 -10.57 -18.86 -12.07
C VAL A 83 -9.32 -17.98 -12.10
N ALA A 84 -8.12 -18.56 -12.19
CA ALA A 84 -6.89 -17.81 -12.39
C ALA A 84 -6.92 -16.95 -13.66
N ARG A 85 -7.45 -17.48 -14.77
CA ARG A 85 -7.60 -16.70 -16.02
C ARG A 85 -8.59 -15.54 -15.84
N GLU A 86 -9.68 -15.76 -15.12
CA GLU A 86 -10.65 -14.70 -14.83
C GLU A 86 -10.06 -13.61 -13.92
N LEU A 87 -9.29 -13.98 -12.90
CA LEU A 87 -8.57 -13.03 -12.04
C LEU A 87 -7.57 -12.16 -12.83
N VAL A 88 -6.81 -12.78 -13.74
CA VAL A 88 -5.88 -12.05 -14.62
C VAL A 88 -6.61 -11.09 -15.54
N LYS A 89 -7.73 -11.52 -16.15
CA LYS A 89 -8.57 -10.64 -16.99
C LYS A 89 -9.15 -9.48 -16.21
N ALA A 90 -9.55 -9.72 -14.95
CA ALA A 90 -10.09 -8.71 -14.05
C ALA A 90 -9.04 -7.69 -13.54
N LYS A 91 -7.75 -7.89 -13.89
CA LYS A 91 -6.62 -7.07 -13.42
C LYS A 91 -6.60 -6.96 -11.90
N VAL A 92 -6.72 -8.12 -11.26
CA VAL A 92 -6.50 -8.30 -9.83
C VAL A 92 -5.07 -8.80 -9.62
#